data_AF-A0A0H4B418-F1
#
_entry.id   AF-A0A0H4B418-F1
#
_cell.length_a   1.000
_cell.length_b   1.000
_cell.length_c   1.000
_cell.angle_alpha   90.00
_cell.angle_beta   90.00
_cell.angle_gamma   90.00
#
_symmetry.space_group_name_H-M   'P 1'
#
loop_
_entity.id
_entity.type
_entity.pdbx_description
1 polymer ?
#
loop_
_entity_poly.entity_id
_entity_poly.type
_entity_poly.pdbx_seq_one_letter_code
_entity_poly.pdbx_strand_id
1 'polypeptide(L)'
;DAEHLDPILNHVLNKEYQKTGGRVLIQLGKQEIDFSPAFKIYLSTRDPSATFAPDICSRTTFVNFTVTQSSLQTQSLNEVLKSERPDVDERRSNLIKLQGEFKVHLRQLEKRLLQALNESRGNILDDDNVIETLETLKKEAAEISKKMSNTEGVMAEVDAITLQYNIIARSCSA
;
A
#
# COMPACT_ATOMS: atom_id res chain seq x y z
N ASP A 1 -21.65 -1.64 16.05
CA ASP A 1 -20.93 -2.66 15.25
C ASP A 1 -21.67 -2.92 13.95
N ALA A 2 -20.97 -3.28 12.87
CA ALA A 2 -21.58 -3.47 11.56
C ALA A 2 -22.67 -4.56 11.55
N GLU A 3 -22.59 -5.56 12.44
CA GLU A 3 -23.61 -6.62 12.59
C GLU A 3 -24.98 -6.09 13.04
N HIS A 4 -25.03 -4.90 13.65
CA HIS A 4 -26.26 -4.23 14.09
C HIS A 4 -26.44 -2.91 13.32
N LEU A 5 -26.35 -2.96 12.00
CA LEU A 5 -26.43 -1.78 11.15
C LEU A 5 -27.82 -1.12 11.20
N ASP A 6 -27.85 0.19 11.49
CA ASP A 6 -29.07 0.98 11.48
C ASP A 6 -29.49 1.31 10.03
N PRO A 7 -30.75 1.00 9.62
CA PRO A 7 -31.30 1.35 8.31
C PRO A 7 -31.22 2.84 7.95
N ILE A 8 -31.02 3.74 8.91
CA ILE A 8 -30.79 5.16 8.65
C ILE A 8 -29.63 5.42 7.67
N LEU A 9 -28.65 4.51 7.63
CA LEU A 9 -27.50 4.59 6.74
C LEU A 9 -27.80 4.15 5.31
N ASN A 10 -29.00 3.62 5.00
CA ASN A 10 -29.33 3.12 3.67
C ASN A 10 -29.18 4.19 2.60
N HIS A 11 -29.64 5.43 2.83
CA HIS A 11 -29.47 6.53 1.87
C HIS A 11 -27.98 6.82 1.58
N VAL A 12 -27.13 6.73 2.61
CA VAL A 12 -25.67 6.91 2.51
C VAL A 12 -25.05 5.78 1.69
N LEU A 13 -25.43 4.52 1.97
CA LEU A 13 -24.92 3.35 1.26
C LEU A 13 -25.41 3.29 -0.20
N ASN A 14 -26.65 3.69 -0.46
CA ASN A 14 -27.25 3.81 -1.79
C ASN A 14 -26.69 4.97 -2.61
N LYS A 15 -25.97 5.91 -1.96
CA LYS A 15 -25.51 7.15 -2.59
C LYS A 15 -26.67 7.97 -3.14
N GLU A 16 -27.77 8.04 -2.40
CA GLU A 16 -28.98 8.79 -2.74
C GLU A 16 -28.81 10.29 -2.45
N TYR A 17 -27.95 10.93 -3.23
CA TYR A 17 -27.68 12.35 -3.11
C TYR A 17 -28.75 13.18 -3.81
N GLN A 18 -29.15 14.27 -3.17
CA GLN A 18 -30.02 15.29 -3.76
C GLN A 18 -29.20 16.55 -4.05
N LYS A 19 -29.32 17.08 -5.27
CA LYS A 19 -28.67 18.33 -5.66
C LYS A 19 -29.70 19.44 -5.71
N THR A 20 -29.65 20.34 -4.74
CA THR A 20 -30.56 21.49 -4.66
C THR A 20 -29.74 22.76 -4.76
N GLY A 21 -29.80 23.41 -5.93
CA GLY A 21 -28.88 24.50 -6.26
C GLY A 21 -27.42 24.02 -6.33
N GLY A 22 -26.52 24.74 -5.63
CA GLY A 22 -25.10 24.40 -5.53
C GLY A 22 -24.72 23.46 -4.38
N ARG A 23 -25.70 22.98 -3.60
CA ARG A 23 -25.48 22.11 -2.44
C ARG A 23 -25.80 20.66 -2.80
N VAL A 24 -25.02 19.75 -2.24
CA VAL A 24 -25.30 18.30 -2.27
C VAL A 24 -25.83 17.94 -0.89
N LEU A 25 -27.06 17.42 -0.85
CA LEU A 25 -27.76 17.02 0.35
C LEU A 25 -27.92 15.50 0.37
N ILE A 26 -28.08 14.94 1.56
CA ILE A 26 -28.46 13.54 1.75
C ILE A 26 -29.47 13.42 2.88
N GLN A 27 -30.46 12.56 2.70
CA GLN A 27 -31.44 12.26 3.74
C GLN A 27 -30.80 11.32 4.77
N LEU A 28 -30.83 11.69 6.05
CA LEU A 28 -30.44 10.84 7.16
C LEU A 28 -31.61 10.78 8.16
N GLY A 29 -32.38 9.70 8.08
CA GLY A 29 -33.58 9.53 8.88
C GLY A 29 -34.66 10.55 8.51
N LYS A 30 -34.90 11.53 9.38
CA LYS A 30 -35.89 12.61 9.14
C LYS A 30 -35.27 13.94 8.73
N GLN A 31 -33.94 14.03 8.66
CA GLN A 31 -33.23 15.27 8.37
C GLN A 31 -32.53 15.23 7.02
N GLU A 32 -32.52 16.37 6.33
CA GLU A 32 -31.65 16.61 5.18
C GLU A 32 -30.38 17.31 5.66
N ILE A 33 -29.22 16.74 5.35
CA ILE A 33 -27.91 17.25 5.76
C ILE A 33 -27.02 17.49 4.54
N ASP A 34 -26.11 18.47 4.61
CA ASP A 34 -25.10 18.68 3.57
C ASP A 34 -24.11 17.50 3.51
N PHE A 35 -23.90 17.00 2.30
CA PHE A 35 -22.96 15.93 2.01
C PHE A 35 -21.63 16.47 1.50
N SER A 36 -20.54 16.16 2.22
CA SER A 36 -19.19 16.49 1.79
C SER A 36 -18.65 15.47 0.78
N PRO A 37 -18.12 15.91 -0.38
CA PRO A 37 -17.46 15.00 -1.34
C PRO A 37 -16.26 14.23 -0.78
N ALA A 38 -15.65 14.73 0.31
CA ALA A 38 -14.51 14.09 0.97
C ALA A 38 -14.93 13.07 2.04
N PHE A 39 -16.22 12.94 2.34
CA PHE A 39 -16.72 12.01 3.35
C PHE A 39 -16.45 10.56 2.94
N LYS A 40 -15.99 9.76 3.91
CA LYS A 40 -15.80 8.32 3.77
C LYS A 40 -16.34 7.62 5.01
N ILE A 41 -16.97 6.47 4.81
CA ILE A 41 -17.49 5.62 5.88
C ILE A 41 -16.81 4.25 5.82
N TYR A 42 -16.44 3.73 6.99
CA TYR A 42 -15.94 2.38 7.16
C TYR A 42 -16.78 1.71 8.26
N LEU A 43 -17.37 0.57 7.94
CA LEU A 43 -18.16 -0.22 8.86
C LEU A 43 -17.33 -1.43 9.25
N SER A 44 -17.15 -1.65 10.56
CA SER A 44 -16.36 -2.77 11.09
C SER A 44 -17.19 -3.64 12.02
N THR A 45 -16.92 -4.95 12.00
CA THR A 45 -17.40 -5.93 12.96
C THR A 45 -16.20 -6.79 13.41
N ARG A 46 -16.26 -7.32 14.63
CA ARG A 46 -15.33 -8.33 15.14
C ARG A 46 -15.88 -9.75 15.02
N ASP A 47 -17.16 -9.89 14.71
CA ASP A 47 -17.83 -11.18 14.55
C ASP A 47 -17.60 -11.69 13.12
N PRO A 48 -16.77 -12.73 12.91
CA PRO A 48 -16.54 -13.29 11.59
C PRO A 48 -17.77 -14.07 11.05
N SER A 49 -18.74 -14.38 11.90
CA SER A 49 -19.97 -15.08 11.54
C SER A 49 -21.13 -14.15 11.22
N ALA A 50 -20.93 -12.83 11.32
CA ALA A 50 -21.94 -11.83 11.01
C ALA A 50 -22.45 -12.01 9.57
N THR A 51 -23.76 -12.23 9.45
CA THR A 51 -24.43 -12.34 8.15
C THR A 51 -25.08 -11.01 7.80
N PHE A 52 -24.81 -10.53 6.59
CA PHE A 52 -25.35 -9.27 6.09
C PHE A 52 -26.43 -9.56 5.06
N ALA A 53 -27.50 -8.75 5.09
CA ALA A 53 -28.56 -8.85 4.10
C ALA A 53 -27.99 -8.60 2.68
N PRO A 54 -28.48 -9.32 1.64
CA PRO A 54 -27.96 -9.18 0.27
C PRO A 54 -27.96 -7.74 -0.25
N ASP A 55 -28.95 -6.95 0.17
CA ASP A 55 -29.07 -5.52 -0.14
C ASP A 55 -27.85 -4.73 0.38
N ILE A 56 -27.43 -4.93 1.63
CA ILE A 56 -26.17 -4.35 2.16
C ILE A 56 -24.98 -4.86 1.37
N CYS A 57 -24.92 -6.17 1.12
CA CYS A 57 -23.79 -6.77 0.43
C CYS A 57 -23.54 -6.21 -0.97
N SER A 58 -24.61 -5.87 -1.70
CA SER A 58 -24.51 -5.28 -3.04
C SER A 58 -23.97 -3.84 -3.05
N ARG A 59 -24.01 -3.13 -1.91
CA ARG A 59 -23.70 -1.69 -1.81
C ARG A 59 -22.41 -1.41 -1.04
N THR A 60 -21.88 -2.40 -0.35
CA THR A 60 -20.65 -2.30 0.43
C THR A 60 -19.53 -3.11 -0.21
N THR A 61 -18.30 -2.63 -0.08
CA THR A 61 -17.11 -3.44 -0.38
C THR A 61 -16.69 -4.19 0.87
N PHE A 62 -16.78 -5.51 0.85
CA PHE A 62 -16.26 -6.34 1.94
C PHE A 62 -14.74 -6.42 1.88
N VAL A 63 -14.12 -6.19 3.04
CA VAL A 63 -12.70 -6.43 3.26
C VAL A 63 -12.60 -7.39 4.44
N ASN A 64 -12.14 -8.60 4.18
CA ASN A 64 -11.99 -9.62 5.20
C ASN A 64 -10.55 -9.67 5.71
N PHE A 65 -10.35 -9.31 6.98
CA PHE A 65 -9.06 -9.34 7.66
C PHE A 65 -8.83 -10.64 8.46
N THR A 66 -9.34 -11.77 7.97
CA THR A 66 -9.07 -13.09 8.58
C THR A 66 -7.61 -13.48 8.48
N VAL A 67 -7.10 -14.09 9.55
CA VAL A 67 -5.80 -14.76 9.55
C VAL A 67 -5.87 -15.97 8.61
N THR A 68 -5.09 -15.93 7.55
CA THR A 68 -4.87 -17.07 6.66
C THR A 68 -3.67 -17.89 7.14
N GLN A 69 -3.60 -19.16 6.76
CA GLN A 69 -2.44 -20.02 7.05
C GLN A 69 -1.12 -19.35 6.65
N SER A 70 -1.06 -18.76 5.45
CA SER A 70 0.13 -18.05 4.98
C SER A 70 0.48 -16.82 5.84
N SER A 71 -0.53 -16.08 6.31
CA SER A 71 -0.30 -14.94 7.21
C SER A 71 0.21 -15.38 8.57
N LEU A 72 -0.31 -16.49 9.11
CA LEU A 72 0.13 -17.05 10.38
C LEU A 72 1.56 -17.59 10.26
N GLN A 73 1.86 -18.34 9.20
CA GLN A 73 3.23 -18.81 8.92
C GLN A 73 4.21 -17.62 8.85
N THR A 74 3.84 -16.55 8.15
CA THR A 74 4.69 -15.35 8.05
C THR A 74 4.91 -14.69 9.40
N GLN A 75 3.85 -14.56 10.22
CA GLN A 75 3.95 -14.00 11.57
C GLN A 75 4.81 -14.87 12.49
N SER A 76 4.56 -16.18 12.52
CA SER A 76 5.35 -17.13 13.31
C SER A 76 6.82 -17.12 12.90
N LEU A 77 7.12 -17.08 11.59
CA LEU A 77 8.49 -17.00 11.09
C LEU A 77 9.20 -15.73 11.59
N ASN A 78 8.53 -14.58 11.52
CA ASN A 78 9.09 -13.32 11.98
C ASN A 78 9.36 -13.33 13.49
N GLU A 79 8.43 -13.87 14.29
CA GLU A 79 8.62 -13.97 15.75
C GLU A 79 9.75 -14.94 16.13
N VAL A 80 9.84 -16.09 15.45
CA VAL A 80 10.95 -17.03 15.66
C VAL A 80 12.29 -16.41 15.28
N LEU A 81 12.37 -15.70 14.14
CA LEU A 81 13.61 -15.02 13.74
C LEU A 81 14.02 -13.93 14.73
N LYS A 82 13.09 -13.12 15.23
CA LYS A 82 13.38 -12.11 16.25
C LYS A 82 13.96 -12.73 17.52
N SER A 83 13.47 -13.90 17.91
CA SER A 83 13.94 -14.61 19.11
C SER A 83 15.28 -15.32 18.90
N GLU A 84 15.40 -16.11 17.82
CA GLU A 84 16.54 -17.00 17.59
C GLU A 84 17.72 -16.30 16.90
N ARG A 85 17.44 -15.37 15.99
CA ARG A 85 18.44 -14.68 15.15
C ARG A 85 18.08 -13.18 15.00
N PRO A 86 18.07 -12.40 16.09
CA PRO A 86 17.73 -10.97 16.05
C PRO A 86 18.64 -10.17 15.11
N ASP A 87 19.90 -10.58 14.96
CA ASP A 87 20.86 -10.02 14.00
C ASP A 87 20.40 -10.19 12.54
N VAL A 88 19.82 -11.34 12.21
CA VAL A 88 19.29 -11.64 10.87
C VAL A 88 17.99 -10.87 10.64
N ASP A 89 17.09 -10.79 11.63
CA ASP A 89 15.85 -10.02 11.52
C ASP A 89 16.11 -8.51 11.35
N GLU A 90 17.03 -7.94 12.13
CA GLU A 90 17.43 -6.54 12.01
C GLU A 90 18.05 -6.27 10.63
N ARG A 91 18.98 -7.13 10.18
CA ARG A 91 19.58 -7.03 8.86
C ARG A 91 18.53 -7.11 7.75
N ARG A 92 17.60 -8.07 7.82
CA ARG A 92 16.48 -8.22 6.88
C ARG A 92 15.62 -6.96 6.83
N SER A 93 15.23 -6.45 7.99
CA SER A 93 14.41 -5.24 8.12
C SER A 93 15.10 -4.01 7.53
N ASN A 94 16.40 -3.84 7.79
CA ASN A 94 17.18 -2.74 7.24
C ASN A 94 17.35 -2.86 5.71
N LEU A 95 17.56 -4.07 5.18
CA LEU A 95 17.64 -4.29 3.73
C LEU A 95 16.32 -3.99 3.03
N ILE A 96 15.18 -4.40 3.59
CA ILE A 96 13.85 -4.10 3.04
C ILE A 96 13.61 -2.58 3.00
N LYS A 97 13.93 -1.87 4.09
CA LYS A 97 13.83 -0.41 4.15
C LYS A 97 14.70 0.25 3.07
N LEU A 98 15.96 -0.15 2.98
CA LEU A 98 16.92 0.40 2.01
C LEU A 98 16.46 0.13 0.56
N GLN A 99 15.96 -1.07 0.27
CA GLN A 99 15.41 -1.38 -1.06
C GLN A 99 14.18 -0.51 -1.38
N GLY A 100 13.34 -0.25 -0.39
CA GLY A 100 12.21 0.67 -0.51
C GLY A 100 12.65 2.10 -0.82
N GLU A 101 13.64 2.62 -0.10
CA GLU A 101 14.24 3.94 -0.33
C GLU A 101 14.84 4.05 -1.74
N PHE A 102 15.62 3.06 -2.19
CA PHE A 102 16.17 3.05 -3.53
C PHE A 102 15.09 3.01 -4.61
N LYS A 103 14.00 2.23 -4.42
CA LYS A 103 12.88 2.20 -5.38
C LYS A 103 12.16 3.54 -5.46
N VAL A 104 11.97 4.23 -4.33
CA VAL A 104 11.37 5.57 -4.31
C VAL A 104 12.30 6.57 -5.00
N HIS A 105 13.59 6.55 -4.68
CA HIS A 105 14.57 7.47 -5.25
C HIS A 105 14.72 7.28 -6.76
N LEU A 106 14.75 6.03 -7.24
CA LEU A 106 14.78 5.72 -8.66
C LEU A 106 13.56 6.28 -9.40
N ARG A 107 12.35 6.10 -8.86
CA ARG A 107 11.12 6.70 -9.42
C ARG A 107 11.16 8.22 -9.45
N GLN A 108 11.77 8.86 -8.45
CA GLN A 108 11.93 10.31 -8.43
C GLN A 108 12.88 10.78 -9.54
N LEU A 109 14.00 10.08 -9.76
CA LEU A 109 14.93 10.37 -10.86
C LEU A 109 14.28 10.15 -12.22
N GLU A 110 13.54 9.06 -12.41
CA GLU A 110 12.77 8.81 -13.65
C GLU A 110 11.76 9.93 -13.92
N LYS A 111 11.05 10.39 -12.88
CA LYS A 111 10.11 11.52 -13.01
C LYS A 111 10.82 12.81 -13.37
N ARG A 112 11.97 13.12 -12.75
CA ARG A 112 12.77 14.31 -13.07
C ARG A 112 13.32 14.25 -14.50
N LEU A 113 13.75 13.07 -14.95
CA LEU A 113 14.21 12.85 -16.32
C LEU A 113 13.10 13.15 -17.33
N LEU A 114 11.90 12.58 -17.12
CA LEU A 114 10.74 12.85 -17.97
C LEU A 114 10.33 14.32 -17.95
N GLN A 115 10.42 14.97 -16.79
CA GLN A 115 10.13 16.39 -16.65
C GLN A 115 11.12 17.24 -17.46
N ALA A 116 12.43 16.98 -17.34
CA ALA A 116 13.46 17.69 -18.09
C ALA A 116 13.28 17.52 -19.61
N LEU A 117 12.93 16.32 -20.07
CA LEU A 117 12.63 16.06 -21.49
C LEU A 117 11.39 16.84 -21.98
N ASN A 118 10.35 16.92 -21.16
CA ASN A 118 9.10 17.59 -21.54
C ASN A 118 9.16 19.13 -21.44
N GLU A 119 9.98 19.66 -20.52
CA GLU A 119 10.18 21.10 -20.35
C GLU A 119 11.13 21.69 -21.39
N SER A 120 11.97 20.85 -22.02
CA SER A 120 12.80 21.27 -23.14
C SER A 120 11.94 21.78 -24.30
N ARG A 121 12.02 23.09 -24.57
CA ARG A 121 11.35 23.73 -25.72
C ARG A 121 12.37 23.94 -26.82
N GLY A 122 12.16 23.34 -27.99
CA GLY A 122 13.11 23.39 -29.11
C GLY A 122 13.93 22.11 -29.23
N ASN A 123 15.09 22.18 -29.87
CA ASN A 123 15.98 21.02 -30.03
C ASN A 123 16.79 20.82 -28.73
N ILE A 124 16.65 19.65 -28.11
CA ILE A 124 17.39 19.26 -26.89
C ILE A 124 18.90 19.40 -27.04
N LEU A 125 19.41 19.22 -28.27
CA LEU A 125 20.84 19.30 -28.55
C LEU A 125 21.40 20.73 -28.47
N ASP A 126 20.53 21.74 -28.39
CA ASP A 126 20.93 23.15 -28.38
C ASP A 126 21.01 23.73 -26.96
N ASP A 127 20.55 22.99 -25.93
CA ASP A 127 20.59 23.40 -24.53
C ASP A 127 21.56 22.53 -23.71
N ASP A 128 22.79 23.02 -23.58
CA ASP A 128 23.86 22.35 -22.81
C ASP A 128 23.45 22.07 -21.35
N ASN A 129 22.59 22.90 -20.74
CA ASN A 129 22.14 22.68 -19.37
C ASN A 129 21.19 21.48 -19.27
N VAL A 130 20.34 21.27 -20.28
CA VAL A 130 19.45 20.11 -20.37
C VAL A 130 20.29 18.84 -20.55
N ILE A 131 21.31 18.88 -21.42
CA ILE A 131 22.21 17.73 -21.63
C ILE A 131 22.93 17.35 -20.33
N GLU A 132 23.52 18.32 -19.63
CA GLU A 132 24.22 18.07 -18.35
C GLU A 132 23.26 17.50 -17.28
N THR A 133 22.04 18.05 -17.20
CA THR A 133 21.01 17.55 -16.28
C THR A 133 20.59 16.11 -16.62
N LEU A 134 20.43 15.77 -17.90
CA LEU A 134 20.09 14.42 -18.32
C LEU A 134 21.24 13.44 -18.03
N GLU A 135 22.48 13.84 -18.24
CA GLU A 135 23.65 12.99 -17.97
C GLU A 135 23.82 12.72 -16.47
N THR A 136 23.67 13.74 -15.63
CA THR A 136 23.74 13.61 -14.16
C THR A 136 22.63 12.70 -13.62
N LEU A 137 21.38 12.91 -14.05
CA LEU A 137 20.24 12.06 -13.67
C LEU A 137 20.44 10.60 -14.11
N LYS A 138 20.93 10.37 -15.32
CA LYS A 138 21.21 9.03 -15.85
C LYS A 138 22.31 8.33 -15.05
N LYS A 139 23.38 9.05 -14.70
CA LYS A 139 24.48 8.52 -13.90
C LYS A 139 24.00 8.14 -12.50
N GLU A 140 23.25 9.01 -11.85
CA GLU A 140 22.71 8.76 -10.51
C GLU A 140 21.75 7.54 -10.51
N ALA A 141 20.86 7.46 -11.50
CA ALA A 141 19.96 6.31 -11.66
C ALA A 141 20.72 4.99 -11.87
N ALA A 142 21.80 5.00 -12.66
CA ALA A 142 22.66 3.84 -12.87
C ALA A 142 23.38 3.43 -11.57
N GLU A 143 23.87 4.38 -10.78
CA GLU A 143 24.51 4.11 -9.49
C GLU A 143 23.53 3.48 -8.49
N ILE A 144 22.31 4.00 -8.39
CA ILE A 144 21.27 3.43 -7.51
C ILE A 144 20.86 2.04 -7.97
N SER A 145 20.69 1.83 -9.28
CA SER A 145 20.38 0.52 -9.84
C SER A 145 21.46 -0.51 -9.51
N LYS A 146 22.74 -0.11 -9.59
CA LYS A 146 23.86 -0.96 -9.19
C LYS A 146 23.84 -1.27 -7.68
N LYS A 147 23.59 -0.28 -6.83
CA LYS A 147 23.46 -0.49 -5.38
C LYS A 147 22.32 -1.43 -5.04
N MET A 148 21.17 -1.26 -5.69
CA MET A 148 19.98 -2.11 -5.53
C MET A 148 20.29 -3.57 -5.89
N SER A 149 20.98 -3.81 -7.01
CA SER A 149 21.41 -5.15 -7.42
C SER A 149 22.36 -5.81 -6.40
N ASN A 150 23.29 -5.05 -5.83
CA ASN A 150 24.16 -5.57 -4.76
C ASN A 150 23.36 -5.93 -3.49
N THR A 151 22.36 -5.12 -3.13
CA THR A 151 21.47 -5.38 -1.99
C THR A 151 20.63 -6.65 -2.19
N GLU A 152 20.23 -6.97 -3.43
CA GLU A 152 19.49 -8.20 -3.73
C GLU A 152 20.29 -9.46 -3.45
N GLY A 153 21.60 -9.47 -3.77
CA GLY A 153 22.48 -10.59 -3.42
C GLY A 153 22.56 -10.84 -1.92
N VAL A 154 22.69 -9.75 -1.14
CA VAL A 154 22.70 -9.83 0.33
C VAL A 154 21.35 -10.27 0.89
N MET A 155 20.24 -9.84 0.29
CA MET A 155 18.90 -10.26 0.69
C MET A 155 18.71 -11.77 0.46
N ALA A 156 19.22 -12.32 -0.65
CA ALA A 156 19.14 -13.74 -0.93
C ALA A 156 19.87 -14.60 0.13
N GLU A 157 21.00 -14.13 0.66
CA GLU A 157 21.70 -14.80 1.78
C GLU A 157 20.84 -14.80 3.05
N VAL A 158 20.22 -13.65 3.37
CA VAL A 158 19.33 -13.50 4.53
C VAL A 158 18.08 -14.37 4.39
N ASP A 159 17.52 -14.46 3.18
CA ASP A 159 16.36 -15.30 2.87
C ASP A 159 16.71 -16.79 2.98
N ALA A 160 17.92 -17.20 2.61
CA ALA A 160 18.37 -18.58 2.76
C ALA A 160 18.44 -19.01 4.23
N ILE A 161 18.91 -18.13 5.13
CA ILE A 161 18.90 -18.38 6.58
C ILE A 161 17.46 -18.43 7.09
N THR A 162 16.63 -17.48 6.66
CA THR A 162 15.20 -17.40 6.99
C THR A 162 14.46 -18.68 6.60
N LEU A 163 14.81 -19.28 5.46
CA LEU A 163 14.18 -20.49 4.94
C LEU A 163 14.34 -21.70 5.88
N GLN A 164 15.41 -21.76 6.68
CA GLN A 164 15.64 -22.86 7.62
C GLN A 164 14.57 -22.91 8.72
N TYR A 165 14.01 -21.75 9.08
CA TYR A 165 12.97 -21.63 10.09
C TYR A 165 11.54 -21.84 9.54
N ASN A 166 11.38 -22.04 8.22
CA ASN A 166 10.07 -22.28 7.62
C ASN A 166 9.38 -23.54 8.14
N ILE A 167 10.14 -24.56 8.56
CA ILE A 167 9.56 -25.79 9.11
C ILE A 167 8.79 -25.47 10.40
N ILE A 168 9.36 -24.66 11.27
CA ILE A 168 8.73 -24.22 12.53
C ILE A 168 7.47 -23.40 12.19
N ALA A 169 7.61 -22.42 11.30
CA ALA A 169 6.50 -21.57 10.90
C ALA A 169 5.33 -22.34 10.28
N ARG A 170 5.63 -23.35 9.44
CA ARG A 170 4.61 -24.22 8.84
C ARG A 170 3.88 -25.03 9.90
N SER A 171 4.62 -25.62 10.84
CA SER A 171 4.04 -26.39 11.96
C SER A 171 3.14 -25.54 12.85
N CYS A 172 3.45 -24.24 13.05
CA CYS A 172 2.59 -23.31 13.79
C CYS A 172 1.28 -22.96 13.07
N SER A 173 1.21 -23.19 11.77
CA SER A 173 0.07 -22.84 10.92
C SER A 173 -0.70 -24.06 10.39
N ALA A 174 -0.29 -25.27 10.79
CA ALA A 174 -0.84 -26.54 10.36
C ALA A 174 -2.11 -26.92 11.15
#